data_AF-A0AA94H4U5-F1
#
_entry.id   AF-A0AA94H4U5-F1
#
_cell.length_a   1.000
_cell.length_b   1.000
_cell.length_c   1.000
_cell.angle_alpha   90.00
_cell.angle_beta   90.00
_cell.angle_gamma   90.00
#
_symmetry.space_group_name_H-M   'P 1'
#
loop_
_entity.id
_entity.type
_entity.pdbx_description
1 polymer ?
#
loop_
_entity_poly.entity_id
_entity_poly.type
_entity_poly.pdbx_seq_one_letter_code
_entity_poly.pdbx_strand_id
1 'polypeptide(L)'
;MTELTALDYVEKALRLAVKRYKSIKSNPAAGALEPMYNSIVAQLEYLRDVVNGTQKDKSKLRDLTFGIFAVKEFETSDEIFFERLTDAFYIAAQIRKGLKIQLPHQVNKIFFEKQKKLSSLYPYDFSV
;
A
#
# COMPACT_ATOMS: atom_id res chain seq x y z
N MET A 1 -13.08 -19.03 3.00
CA MET A 1 -12.19 -17.85 2.99
C MET A 1 -11.84 -17.60 1.53
N THR A 2 -12.11 -16.42 1.01
CA THR A 2 -11.63 -16.03 -0.32
C THR A 2 -10.11 -16.00 -0.30
N GLU A 3 -9.49 -16.66 -1.29
CA GLU A 3 -8.04 -16.65 -1.49
C GLU A 3 -7.54 -15.21 -1.66
N LEU A 4 -6.48 -14.82 -0.94
CA LEU A 4 -5.88 -13.50 -1.08
C LEU A 4 -5.16 -13.41 -2.43
N THR A 5 -5.33 -12.29 -3.12
CA THR A 5 -4.72 -12.00 -4.42
C THR A 5 -3.76 -10.81 -4.32
N ALA A 6 -2.93 -10.60 -5.34
CA ALA A 6 -2.08 -9.41 -5.42
C ALA A 6 -2.91 -8.12 -5.43
N LEU A 7 -4.09 -8.16 -6.06
CA LEU A 7 -5.00 -7.02 -6.11
C LEU A 7 -5.52 -6.66 -4.71
N ASP A 8 -5.82 -7.64 -3.85
CA ASP A 8 -6.30 -7.38 -2.49
C ASP A 8 -5.30 -6.59 -1.65
N TYR A 9 -3.99 -6.85 -1.81
CA TYR A 9 -2.95 -6.10 -1.10
C TYR A 9 -2.84 -4.66 -1.59
N VAL A 10 -2.89 -4.46 -2.91
CA VAL A 10 -2.83 -3.13 -3.51
C VAL A 10 -4.08 -2.32 -3.16
N GLU A 11 -5.26 -2.93 -3.21
CA GLU A 11 -6.53 -2.31 -2.82
C GLU A 11 -6.55 -1.90 -1.35
N LYS A 12 -6.08 -2.76 -0.44
CA LYS A 12 -5.98 -2.40 0.99
C LYS A 12 -5.07 -1.18 1.20
N ALA A 13 -3.94 -1.12 0.51
CA ALA A 13 -3.04 0.03 0.57
C ALA A 13 -3.70 1.29 0.00
N LEU A 14 -4.35 1.17 -1.16
CA LEU A 14 -5.02 2.28 -1.83
C LEU A 14 -6.15 2.86 -0.97
N ARG A 15 -7.01 2.01 -0.41
CA ARG A 15 -8.13 2.42 0.44
C ARG A 15 -7.66 3.17 1.68
N LEU A 16 -6.63 2.65 2.35
CA LEU A 16 -6.05 3.33 3.51
C LEU A 16 -5.35 4.64 3.11
N ALA A 17 -4.63 4.67 1.98
CA ALA A 17 -4.02 5.89 1.46
C ALA A 17 -5.07 6.97 1.15
N VAL A 18 -6.20 6.60 0.53
CA VAL A 18 -7.33 7.50 0.27
C VAL A 18 -7.94 8.00 1.58
N LYS A 19 -8.10 7.13 2.59
CA LYS A 19 -8.59 7.53 3.92
C LYS A 19 -7.66 8.56 4.56
N ARG A 20 -6.35 8.32 4.55
CA ARG A 20 -5.35 9.26 5.10
C ARG A 20 -5.31 10.57 4.31
N TYR A 21 -5.32 10.50 2.99
CA TYR A 21 -5.37 11.69 2.13
C TYR A 21 -6.59 12.57 2.44
N LYS A 22 -7.78 11.98 2.57
CA LYS A 22 -8.99 12.71 2.99
C LYS A 22 -8.81 13.39 4.36
N SER A 23 -8.20 12.70 5.33
CA SER A 23 -7.90 13.27 6.65
C SER A 23 -6.98 14.48 6.57
N ILE A 24 -5.96 14.43 5.70
CA ILE A 24 -5.01 15.53 5.49
C ILE A 24 -5.68 16.72 4.80
N LYS A 25 -6.48 16.49 3.75
CA LYS A 25 -7.21 17.58 3.07
C LYS A 25 -8.18 18.31 3.99
N SER A 26 -8.79 17.59 4.94
CA SER A 26 -9.71 18.19 5.91
C SER A 26 -9.01 18.92 7.06
N ASN A 27 -7.68 18.88 7.15
CA ASN A 27 -6.89 19.53 8.18
C ASN A 27 -6.01 20.65 7.59
N PRO A 28 -6.40 21.93 7.71
CA PRO A 28 -5.63 23.06 7.18
C PRO A 28 -4.18 23.13 7.70
N ALA A 29 -3.91 22.66 8.92
CA ALA A 29 -2.56 22.66 9.50
C ALA A 29 -1.65 21.58 8.90
N ALA A 30 -2.21 20.58 8.23
CA ALA A 30 -1.47 19.48 7.61
C ALA A 30 -1.23 19.68 6.10
N GLY A 31 -1.53 20.86 5.55
CA GLY A 31 -1.47 21.13 4.11
C GLY A 31 -0.11 20.84 3.46
N ALA A 32 0.99 21.01 4.18
CA ALA A 32 2.34 20.68 3.69
C ALA A 32 2.53 19.18 3.36
N LEU A 33 1.72 18.29 3.96
CA LEU A 33 1.76 16.85 3.72
C LEU A 33 0.87 16.43 2.55
N GLU A 34 -0.07 17.27 2.11
CA GLU A 34 -1.04 16.94 1.05
C GLU A 34 -0.36 16.38 -0.22
N PRO A 35 0.70 17.00 -0.77
CA PRO A 35 1.30 16.52 -2.02
C PRO A 35 1.85 15.10 -1.92
N MET A 36 2.40 14.73 -0.75
CA MET A 36 2.92 13.38 -0.51
C MET A 36 1.79 12.34 -0.52
N TYR A 37 0.71 12.59 0.22
CA TYR A 37 -0.43 11.67 0.26
C TYR A 37 -1.11 11.56 -1.11
N ASN A 38 -1.26 12.67 -1.83
CA ASN A 38 -1.77 12.66 -3.20
C ASN A 38 -0.88 11.83 -4.13
N SER A 39 0.46 11.95 -4.01
CA SER A 39 1.40 11.15 -4.77
C SER A 39 1.28 9.65 -4.47
N ILE A 40 1.16 9.27 -3.18
CA ILE A 40 0.98 7.87 -2.78
C ILE A 40 -0.30 7.28 -3.40
N VAL A 41 -1.42 8.01 -3.34
CA VAL A 41 -2.69 7.58 -3.95
C VAL A 41 -2.53 7.34 -5.46
N ALA A 42 -1.99 8.32 -6.19
CA ALA A 42 -1.82 8.21 -7.64
C ALA A 42 -0.91 7.03 -8.04
N GLN A 43 0.14 6.78 -7.26
CA GLN A 43 1.04 5.65 -7.49
C GLN A 43 0.37 4.30 -7.22
N LEU A 44 -0.47 4.20 -6.20
CA LEU A 44 -1.23 2.99 -5.88
C LEU A 44 -2.36 2.73 -6.87
N GLU A 45 -3.01 3.76 -7.40
CA GLU A 45 -3.98 3.63 -8.50
C GLU A 45 -3.30 3.07 -9.76
N TYR A 46 -2.13 3.61 -10.12
CA TYR A 46 -1.34 3.06 -11.22
C TYR A 46 -0.98 1.59 -10.98
N LEU A 47 -0.50 1.24 -9.78
CA LEU A 47 -0.17 -0.14 -9.45
C LEU A 47 -1.39 -1.06 -9.52
N ARG A 48 -2.55 -0.61 -9.01
CA ARG A 48 -3.82 -1.35 -9.11
C ARG A 48 -4.14 -1.66 -10.56
N ASP A 49 -4.05 -0.65 -11.43
CA ASP A 49 -4.37 -0.81 -12.85
C ASP A 49 -3.38 -1.74 -13.57
N VAL A 50 -2.10 -1.74 -13.15
CA VAL A 50 -1.11 -2.70 -13.65
C VAL A 50 -1.44 -4.13 -13.22
N VAL A 51 -1.82 -4.32 -11.95
CA VAL A 51 -2.18 -5.64 -11.41
C VAL A 51 -3.48 -6.17 -12.01
N ASN A 52 -4.45 -5.28 -12.25
CA ASN A 52 -5.72 -5.61 -12.88
C ASN A 52 -5.63 -5.76 -14.41
N GLY A 53 -4.45 -5.47 -15.00
CA GLY A 53 -4.20 -5.61 -16.44
C GLY A 53 -4.81 -4.51 -17.32
N THR A 54 -5.44 -3.49 -16.74
CA THR A 54 -5.98 -2.33 -17.46
C THR A 54 -4.87 -1.38 -17.91
N GLN A 55 -3.78 -1.28 -17.15
CA GLN A 55 -2.59 -0.52 -17.49
C GLN A 55 -1.53 -1.42 -18.15
N LYS A 56 -1.37 -1.26 -19.47
CA LYS A 56 -0.40 -2.05 -20.27
C LYS A 56 1.03 -1.53 -20.19
N ASP A 57 1.20 -0.20 -20.12
CA ASP A 57 2.52 0.40 -19.99
C ASP A 57 3.01 0.31 -18.53
N LYS A 58 4.00 -0.56 -18.33
CA LYS A 58 4.65 -0.87 -17.05
C LYS A 58 5.93 -0.06 -16.81
N SER A 59 6.28 0.86 -17.71
CA SER A 59 7.54 1.64 -17.65
C SER A 59 7.65 2.45 -16.35
N LYS A 60 6.52 2.97 -15.85
CA LYS A 60 6.46 3.79 -14.63
C LYS A 60 6.60 2.99 -13.32
N LEU A 61 6.64 1.65 -13.36
CA LEU A 61 6.91 0.85 -12.15
C LEU A 61 8.27 1.16 -11.52
N ARG A 62 9.25 1.61 -12.31
CA ARG A 62 10.57 2.01 -11.80
C ARG A 62 10.55 3.35 -11.06
N ASP A 63 9.54 4.16 -11.33
CA ASP A 63 9.38 5.52 -10.79
C ASP A 63 8.53 5.53 -9.50
N LEU A 64 8.04 4.36 -9.06
CA LEU A 64 7.29 4.24 -7.82
C LEU A 64 8.20 4.50 -6.61
N THR A 65 7.82 5.48 -5.81
CA THR A 65 8.53 5.95 -4.61
C THR A 65 7.74 5.78 -3.32
N PHE A 66 6.48 5.33 -3.36
CA PHE A 66 5.67 5.17 -2.14
C PHE A 66 6.26 4.20 -1.12
N GLY A 67 7.12 3.24 -1.53
CA GLY A 67 7.89 2.40 -0.62
C GLY A 67 8.95 3.18 0.19
N ILE A 68 9.49 4.26 -0.38
CA ILE A 68 10.41 5.17 0.33
C ILE A 68 9.63 5.99 1.36
N PHE A 69 8.46 6.51 0.99
CA PHE A 69 7.58 7.21 1.94
C PHE A 69 7.16 6.30 3.08
N ALA A 70 6.86 5.02 2.80
CA ALA A 70 6.53 4.04 3.84
C ALA A 70 7.60 4.02 4.95
N VAL A 71 8.86 3.77 4.57
CA VAL A 71 9.96 3.66 5.53
C VAL A 71 10.24 4.99 6.22
N LYS A 72 10.36 6.09 5.46
CA LYS A 72 10.80 7.37 6.02
C LYS A 72 9.76 8.05 6.91
N GLU A 73 8.49 7.90 6.58
CA GLU A 73 7.42 8.69 7.19
C GLU A 73 6.54 7.87 8.14
N PHE A 74 6.35 6.58 7.87
CA PHE A 74 5.28 5.78 8.50
C PHE A 74 5.77 4.61 9.36
N GLU A 75 7.02 4.16 9.21
CA GLU A 75 7.55 3.00 9.96
C GLU A 75 7.31 3.10 11.48
N THR A 76 7.46 4.31 12.05
CA THR A 76 7.25 4.55 13.48
C THR A 76 5.98 5.32 13.81
N SER A 77 5.34 5.97 12.83
CA SER A 77 4.23 6.90 13.07
C SER A 77 2.85 6.32 12.75
N ASP A 78 2.77 5.37 11.80
CA ASP A 78 1.53 4.74 11.35
C ASP A 78 1.82 3.29 10.92
N GLU A 79 1.93 2.39 11.90
CA GLU A 79 2.32 0.98 11.71
C GLU A 79 1.43 0.29 10.66
N ILE A 80 0.11 0.48 10.73
CA ILE A 80 -0.80 -0.16 9.77
C ILE A 80 -0.61 0.38 8.35
N PHE A 81 -0.40 1.69 8.18
CA PHE A 81 -0.19 2.25 6.85
C PHE A 81 1.15 1.83 6.26
N PHE A 82 2.21 1.82 7.08
CA PHE A 82 3.50 1.26 6.72
C PHE A 82 3.38 -0.18 6.19
N GLU A 83 2.66 -1.04 6.90
CA GLU A 83 2.46 -2.44 6.49
C GLU A 83 1.72 -2.56 5.15
N ARG A 84 0.67 -1.77 4.94
CA ARG A 84 -0.06 -1.81 3.66
C ARG A 84 0.79 -1.34 2.50
N LEU A 85 1.56 -0.26 2.68
CA LEU A 85 2.42 0.28 1.64
C LEU A 85 3.57 -0.69 1.31
N THR A 86 4.19 -1.29 2.32
CA THR A 86 5.30 -2.24 2.10
C THR A 86 4.84 -3.52 1.41
N ASP A 87 3.69 -4.07 1.78
CA ASP A 87 3.06 -5.21 1.09
C ASP A 87 2.80 -4.90 -0.40
N ALA A 88 2.20 -3.73 -0.69
CA ALA A 88 1.93 -3.31 -2.07
C ALA A 88 3.23 -3.04 -2.85
N PHE A 89 4.23 -2.45 -2.21
CA PHE A 89 5.53 -2.18 -2.83
C PHE A 89 6.30 -3.47 -3.14
N TYR A 90 6.17 -4.50 -2.30
CA TYR A 90 6.74 -5.82 -2.56
C TYR A 90 6.16 -6.44 -3.85
N ILE A 91 4.86 -6.29 -4.09
CA ILE A 91 4.22 -6.73 -5.34
C ILE A 91 4.76 -5.92 -6.52
N ALA A 92 4.79 -4.58 -6.41
CA ALA A 92 5.33 -3.71 -7.46
C ALA A 92 6.78 -4.07 -7.84
N ALA A 93 7.62 -4.35 -6.84
CA ALA A 93 9.02 -4.71 -7.03
C ALA A 93 9.19 -6.04 -7.78
N GLN A 94 8.31 -7.01 -7.56
CA GLN A 94 8.32 -8.28 -8.30
C GLN A 94 7.89 -8.09 -9.76
N ILE A 95 6.82 -7.33 -10.00
CA ILE A 95 6.33 -7.03 -11.36
C ILE A 95 7.40 -6.28 -12.15
N ARG A 96 8.04 -5.28 -11.54
CA ARG A 96 9.14 -4.51 -12.14
C ARG A 96 10.30 -5.39 -12.59
N LYS A 97 10.58 -6.47 -11.85
CA LYS A 97 11.64 -7.45 -12.14
C LYS A 97 11.20 -8.56 -13.11
N GLY A 98 9.95 -8.53 -13.60
CA GLY A 98 9.40 -9.60 -14.45
C GLY A 98 9.22 -10.93 -13.71
N LEU A 99 9.11 -10.91 -12.38
CA LEU A 99 9.01 -12.12 -11.57
C LEU A 99 7.56 -12.60 -11.46
N LYS A 100 7.39 -13.92 -11.31
CA LYS A 100 6.13 -14.48 -10.82
C LYS A 100 5.84 -13.91 -9.43
N ILE A 101 4.66 -13.33 -9.25
CA ILE A 101 4.27 -12.72 -7.98
C ILE A 101 4.12 -13.80 -6.92
N GLN A 102 4.92 -13.68 -5.85
CA GLN A 102 4.69 -14.32 -4.57
C GLN A 102 3.99 -13.30 -3.66
N LEU A 103 2.94 -13.72 -2.97
CA LEU A 103 2.17 -12.86 -2.09
C LEU A 103 2.88 -12.71 -0.74
N PRO A 104 2.72 -11.57 -0.03
CA PRO A 104 3.36 -11.36 1.27
C PRO A 104 3.17 -12.50 2.26
N HIS A 105 1.95 -13.07 2.35
CA HIS A 105 1.67 -14.20 3.24
C HIS A 105 2.33 -15.52 2.84
N GLN A 106 2.75 -15.67 1.58
CA GLN A 106 3.43 -16.88 1.09
C GLN A 106 4.91 -16.90 1.47
N VAL A 107 5.50 -15.72 1.70
CA VAL A 107 6.93 -15.57 2.01
C VAL A 107 7.20 -15.23 3.48
N ASN A 108 6.25 -14.57 4.15
CA ASN A 108 6.38 -14.18 5.54
C ASN A 108 5.62 -15.14 6.46
N LYS A 109 6.36 -15.98 7.19
CA LYS A 109 5.80 -17.00 8.10
C LYS A 109 4.96 -16.42 9.24
N ILE A 110 5.25 -15.20 9.68
CA ILE A 110 4.52 -14.52 10.75
C ILE A 110 3.45 -13.55 10.22
N PHE A 111 3.15 -13.59 8.92
CA PHE A 111 2.22 -12.66 8.28
C PHE A 111 0.86 -12.64 8.99
N PHE A 112 0.23 -13.80 9.18
CA PHE A 112 -1.11 -13.86 9.76
C PHE A 112 -1.15 -13.46 11.24
N GLU A 113 -0.10 -13.77 12.00
CA GLU A 113 0.04 -13.31 13.39
C GLU A 113 0.12 -11.78 13.45
N LYS A 114 0.92 -11.19 12.56
CA LYS A 114 1.03 -9.74 12.42
C LYS A 114 -0.28 -9.11 11.99
N GLN A 115 -0.99 -9.69 11.01
CA GLN A 115 -2.30 -9.20 10.60
C GLN A 115 -3.32 -9.26 11.74
N LYS A 116 -3.30 -10.31 12.56
CA LYS A 116 -4.16 -10.43 13.75
C LYS A 116 -3.84 -9.36 14.79
N LYS A 117 -2.55 -9.07 15.03
CA LYS A 117 -2.12 -7.96 15.90
C LYS A 117 -2.65 -6.63 15.36
N LEU A 118 -2.44 -6.34 14.08
CA LEU A 118 -2.89 -5.09 13.45
C LEU A 118 -4.41 -4.94 13.47
N SER A 119 -5.17 -6.01 13.25
CA SER A 119 -6.64 -5.95 13.31
C SER A 119 -7.15 -5.67 14.72
N SER A 120 -6.41 -6.12 15.75
CA SER A 120 -6.71 -5.83 17.16
C SER A 120 -6.36 -4.40 17.54
N LEU A 121 -5.22 -3.87 17.07
CA LEU A 121 -4.74 -2.54 17.43
C LEU A 121 -5.44 -1.42 16.64
N TYR A 122 -5.74 -1.66 15.37
CA TYR A 122 -6.24 -0.66 14.43
C TYR A 122 -7.53 -1.13 13.72
N PRO A 123 -8.60 -1.51 14.44
CA PRO A 123 -9.78 -2.15 13.85
C PRO A 123 -10.45 -1.30 12.75
N TYR A 124 -10.51 0.02 12.95
CA TYR A 124 -11.11 0.96 12.00
C TYR A 124 -10.28 1.20 10.73
N ASP A 125 -8.96 1.00 10.79
CA ASP A 125 -8.07 1.14 9.64
C ASP A 125 -7.81 -0.20 8.95
N PHE A 126 -7.94 -1.31 9.67
CA PHE A 126 -7.78 -2.64 9.14
C PHE A 126 -8.93 -3.08 8.23
N SER A 127 -10.14 -2.56 8.47
CA SER A 127 -11.38 -2.94 7.79
C SER A 127 -11.78 -2.05 6.61
N VAL A 128 -10.93 -1.08 6.23
CA VAL A 128 -11.21 -0.08 5.18
C VAL A 128 -11.25 -0.72 3.79
#